data_AF-A0A1N7KUX6-F1
#
_entry.id   AF-A0A1N7KUX6-F1
#
_cell.length_a   1.000
_cell.length_b   1.000
_cell.length_c   1.000
_cell.angle_alpha   90.00
_cell.angle_beta   90.00
_cell.angle_gamma   90.00
#
_symmetry.space_group_name_H-M   'P 1'
#
loop_
_entity.id
_entity.type
_entity.pdbx_description
1 polymer ?
#
loop_
_entity_poly.entity_id
_entity_poly.type
_entity_poly.pdbx_seq_one_letter_code
_entity_poly.pdbx_strand_id
1 'polypeptide(L)'
;MRLNGALYSGVMAFLDGVDAARARDTGTQSPPPSRSAPSGTGGGATGTGFAVTPDGMILTNNHVAGECRSLTVDGAPAALIAADADLDLALVQMTGATGLSSAAFSPRPAALNADVTVAGYPLAGLLGGLNITRGSVTGMKGLGGDMRQMQISAPVQPGNSGGPVVDAEGHVIGVVVSKLDAQFIQNEIGDIPQNVNFAIRGEIAKLFLSQNGVAPQIGATGSPPPPPRGTGPPSGRDHASGDLQLSASQPARAAAMRTISASRQA
;
A
#
# COMPACT_ATOMS: atom_id res chain seq x y z
N MET A 1 -28.69 -1.38 6.58
CA MET A 1 -27.90 -0.72 7.66
C MET A 1 -27.83 0.75 7.27
N ARG A 2 -28.64 1.61 7.91
CA ARG A 2 -28.68 3.04 7.59
C ARG A 2 -27.51 3.71 8.32
N LEU A 3 -26.53 4.25 7.57
CA LEU A 3 -25.55 5.17 8.14
C LEU A 3 -26.31 6.43 8.59
N ASN A 4 -26.16 6.79 9.86
CA ASN A 4 -26.86 7.91 10.48
C ASN A 4 -26.48 9.23 9.79
N GLY A 5 -27.46 9.94 9.25
CA GLY A 5 -27.28 11.23 8.55
C GLY A 5 -26.58 12.32 9.38
N ALA A 6 -26.49 12.14 10.70
CA ALA A 6 -25.76 13.03 11.60
C ALA A 6 -24.23 12.97 11.40
N LEU A 7 -23.66 11.80 11.06
CA LEU A 7 -22.21 11.66 10.85
C LEU A 7 -21.79 12.31 9.51
N TYR A 8 -22.59 12.14 8.45
CA TYR A 8 -22.33 12.76 7.15
C TYR A 8 -22.43 14.30 7.24
N SER A 9 -23.45 14.81 7.94
CA SER A 9 -23.61 16.25 8.17
C SER A 9 -22.48 16.84 9.02
N GLY A 10 -21.98 16.11 10.02
CA GLY A 10 -20.88 16.57 10.87
C GLY A 10 -19.55 16.63 10.14
N VAL A 11 -19.26 15.66 9.27
CA VAL A 11 -18.03 15.65 8.46
C VAL A 11 -18.06 16.76 7.40
N MET A 12 -19.19 17.00 6.74
CA MET A 12 -19.28 18.07 5.74
C MET A 12 -19.17 19.47 6.35
N ALA A 13 -19.79 19.71 7.51
CA ALA A 13 -19.67 20.97 8.23
C ALA A 13 -18.23 21.26 8.70
N PHE A 14 -17.46 20.22 9.03
CA PHE A 14 -16.04 20.36 9.38
C PHE A 14 -15.18 20.71 8.17
N LEU A 15 -15.41 20.08 7.01
CA LEU A 15 -14.67 20.36 5.78
C LEU A 15 -14.90 21.79 5.28
N ASP A 16 -16.13 22.29 5.32
CA ASP A 16 -16.45 23.69 4.97
C ASP A 16 -15.74 24.69 5.91
N GLY A 17 -15.60 24.33 7.19
CA GLY A 17 -14.88 25.15 8.19
C GLY A 17 -13.37 25.22 7.96
N VAL A 18 -12.76 24.14 7.47
CA VAL A 18 -11.33 24.09 7.16
C VAL A 18 -11.00 24.90 5.90
N ASP A 19 -11.86 24.89 4.90
CA ASP A 19 -11.70 25.72 3.69
C ASP A 19 -11.84 27.22 4.01
N ALA A 20 -12.72 27.58 4.95
CA ALA A 20 -12.85 28.96 5.43
C ALA A 20 -11.64 29.45 6.25
N ALA A 21 -10.92 28.54 6.93
CA ALA A 21 -9.72 28.87 7.71
C ALA A 21 -8.48 29.11 6.84
N ARG A 22 -8.33 28.36 5.73
CA ARG A 22 -7.22 28.54 4.78
C ARG A 22 -7.24 29.87 4.03
N ALA A 23 -8.39 30.54 3.95
CA ALA A 23 -8.52 31.84 3.30
C ALA A 23 -7.99 33.03 4.14
N ARG A 24 -7.57 32.81 5.40
CA ARG A 24 -7.26 33.90 6.35
C ARG A 24 -5.80 34.01 6.77
N ASP A 25 -4.92 33.10 6.38
CA ASP A 25 -3.56 33.03 6.92
C ASP A 25 -2.49 33.35 5.87
N THR A 26 -2.37 34.63 5.53
CA THR A 26 -1.23 35.20 4.78
C THR A 26 -0.52 36.21 5.68
N GLY A 27 0.27 35.72 6.64
CA GLY A 27 1.10 36.54 7.53
C GLY A 27 2.53 36.04 7.58
N THR A 28 3.47 36.83 7.07
CA THR A 28 4.90 36.54 6.96
C THR A 28 5.62 36.42 8.31
N GLN A 29 6.29 35.29 8.57
CA GLN A 29 7.31 35.18 9.61
C GLN A 29 8.52 34.39 9.11
N SER A 30 9.71 35.00 9.17
CA SER A 30 10.96 34.39 8.71
C SER A 30 11.43 33.30 9.68
N PRO A 31 11.92 32.14 9.19
CA PRO A 31 12.35 31.05 10.04
C PRO A 31 13.76 31.27 10.63
N PRO A 32 14.04 30.75 11.85
CA PRO A 32 15.37 30.75 12.46
C PRO A 32 16.33 29.76 11.77
N PRO A 33 17.67 29.93 11.91
CA PRO A 33 18.65 29.16 11.16
C PRO A 33 18.61 27.66 11.50
N SER A 34 18.49 26.85 10.44
CA SER A 34 18.45 25.39 10.45
C SER A 34 19.74 24.77 11.02
N ARG A 35 19.62 23.96 12.08
CA ARG A 35 20.67 22.98 12.42
C ARG A 35 20.38 21.71 11.62
N SER A 36 21.13 21.52 10.54
CA SER A 36 21.15 20.32 9.71
C SER A 36 21.50 19.08 10.55
N ALA A 37 20.56 18.14 10.66
CA ALA A 37 20.82 16.78 11.12
C ALA A 37 21.59 16.00 10.04
N PRO A 38 22.44 15.03 10.41
CA PRO A 38 23.48 14.51 9.54
C PRO A 38 22.91 13.67 8.40
N SER A 39 23.21 14.09 7.16
CA SER A 39 23.09 13.27 5.96
C SER A 39 23.94 12.01 6.14
N GLY A 40 23.28 10.86 6.28
CA GLY A 40 23.96 9.56 6.33
C GLY A 40 24.67 9.28 5.01
N THR A 41 25.99 9.45 5.01
CA THR A 41 26.89 9.12 3.90
C THR A 41 26.98 7.61 3.76
N GLY A 42 26.21 7.06 2.83
CA GLY A 42 26.15 5.64 2.47
C GLY A 42 24.92 5.36 1.61
N GLY A 43 24.86 5.97 0.42
CA GLY A 43 23.64 6.10 -0.38
C GLY A 43 23.09 4.78 -0.94
N GLY A 44 22.28 4.08 -0.17
CA GLY A 44 21.46 2.95 -0.63
C GLY A 44 19.98 3.17 -0.32
N ALA A 45 19.09 2.56 -1.11
CA ALA A 45 17.66 2.49 -0.86
C ALA A 45 17.27 1.03 -0.58
N THR A 46 16.40 0.83 0.41
CA THR A 46 15.86 -0.49 0.76
C THR A 46 14.34 -0.42 0.75
N GLY A 47 13.69 -1.46 0.24
CA GLY A 47 12.24 -1.53 0.12
C GLY A 47 11.73 -2.97 0.06
N THR A 48 10.45 -3.09 -0.22
CA THR A 48 9.76 -4.35 -0.45
C THR A 48 9.40 -4.46 -1.93
N GLY A 49 9.40 -5.68 -2.45
CA GLY A 49 8.74 -6.02 -3.70
C GLY A 49 7.97 -7.32 -3.56
N PHE A 50 7.18 -7.64 -4.57
CA PHE A 50 6.46 -8.93 -4.63
C PHE A 50 6.49 -9.51 -6.03
N ALA A 51 6.59 -10.83 -6.11
CA ALA A 51 6.63 -11.53 -7.39
C ALA A 51 5.31 -11.35 -8.16
N VAL A 52 5.43 -10.98 -9.43
CA VAL A 52 4.32 -10.90 -10.39
C VAL A 52 4.37 -12.00 -11.43
N THR A 53 5.51 -12.70 -11.55
CA THR A 53 5.67 -13.90 -12.38
C THR A 53 6.46 -15.02 -11.67
N PRO A 54 6.28 -16.30 -12.04
CA PRO A 54 6.99 -17.41 -11.42
C PRO A 54 8.50 -17.46 -11.69
N ASP A 55 8.94 -16.85 -12.79
CA ASP A 55 10.34 -16.73 -13.22
C ASP A 55 11.04 -15.50 -12.62
N GLY A 56 10.40 -14.78 -11.69
CA GLY A 56 11.09 -13.81 -10.84
C GLY A 56 11.04 -12.35 -11.29
N MET A 57 10.03 -11.96 -12.08
CA MET A 57 9.71 -10.54 -12.19
C MET A 57 9.04 -10.07 -10.89
N ILE A 58 9.58 -9.01 -10.32
CA ILE A 58 9.18 -8.44 -9.03
C ILE A 58 8.73 -6.99 -9.26
N LEU A 59 7.55 -6.63 -8.76
CA LEU A 59 7.07 -5.26 -8.74
C LEU A 59 7.50 -4.57 -7.44
N THR A 60 7.97 -3.32 -7.54
CA THR A 60 8.35 -2.46 -6.41
C THR A 60 8.18 -0.98 -6.80
N ASN A 61 8.63 -0.04 -5.97
CA ASN A 61 8.63 1.39 -6.32
C ASN A 61 9.86 1.81 -7.13
N ASN A 62 9.67 2.83 -7.98
CA ASN A 62 10.76 3.47 -8.72
C ASN A 62 11.79 4.12 -7.78
N HIS A 63 11.37 4.82 -6.73
CA HIS A 63 12.32 5.45 -5.82
C HIS A 63 13.22 4.45 -5.06
N VAL A 64 12.81 3.17 -5.00
CA VAL A 64 13.59 2.07 -4.44
C VAL A 64 14.60 1.52 -5.45
N ALA A 65 14.17 1.23 -6.68
CA ALA A 65 14.99 0.46 -7.64
C ALA A 65 15.39 1.20 -8.95
N GLY A 66 14.81 2.36 -9.24
CA GLY A 66 14.89 3.03 -10.53
C GLY A 66 16.21 3.72 -10.86
N GLU A 67 16.92 4.22 -9.85
CA GLU A 67 18.21 4.90 -10.02
C GLU A 67 19.28 4.24 -9.14
N CYS A 68 19.76 3.06 -9.58
CA CYS A 68 20.72 2.28 -8.82
C CYS A 68 21.93 1.83 -9.65
N ARG A 69 23.09 1.76 -8.99
CA ARG A 69 24.32 1.17 -9.53
C ARG A 69 24.30 -0.36 -9.41
N SER A 70 23.78 -0.85 -8.29
CA SER A 70 23.58 -2.29 -8.05
C SER A 70 22.20 -2.51 -7.47
N LEU A 71 21.54 -3.57 -7.91
CA LEU A 71 20.23 -3.99 -7.44
C LEU A 71 20.28 -5.45 -7.03
N THR A 72 19.73 -5.74 -5.85
CA THR A 72 19.53 -7.11 -5.39
C THR A 72 18.10 -7.33 -4.88
N VAL A 73 17.64 -8.57 -5.05
CA VAL A 73 16.39 -9.10 -4.52
C VAL A 73 16.76 -10.25 -3.59
N ASP A 74 16.44 -10.14 -2.31
CA ASP A 74 16.87 -11.09 -1.26
C ASP A 74 18.39 -11.37 -1.27
N GLY A 75 19.19 -10.36 -1.63
CA GLY A 75 20.64 -10.47 -1.74
C GLY A 75 21.16 -11.07 -3.05
N ALA A 76 20.28 -11.62 -3.91
CA ALA A 76 20.66 -12.10 -5.24
C ALA A 76 20.66 -10.96 -6.28
N PRO A 77 21.56 -10.96 -7.28
CA PRO A 77 21.57 -9.94 -8.32
C PRO A 77 20.24 -9.83 -9.07
N ALA A 78 19.84 -8.61 -9.38
CA ALA A 78 18.65 -8.33 -10.16
C ALA A 78 18.90 -7.24 -11.20
N ALA A 79 18.10 -7.25 -12.27
CA ALA A 79 18.14 -6.25 -13.33
C ALA A 79 16.87 -5.38 -13.30
N LEU A 80 17.02 -4.08 -13.53
CA LEU A 80 15.88 -3.21 -13.77
C LEU A 80 15.36 -3.47 -15.19
N ILE A 81 14.08 -3.84 -15.30
CA ILE A 81 13.42 -4.11 -16.59
C ILE A 81 12.67 -2.88 -17.07
N ALA A 82 11.93 -2.25 -16.18
CA ALA A 82 11.18 -1.03 -16.47
C ALA A 82 11.06 -0.17 -15.21
N ALA A 83 10.96 1.14 -15.41
CA ALA A 83 10.76 2.12 -14.36
C ALA A 83 9.88 3.26 -14.88
N ASP A 84 8.98 3.74 -14.04
CA ASP A 84 8.17 4.92 -14.29
C ASP A 84 8.22 5.83 -13.06
N ALA A 85 8.88 6.97 -13.23
CA ALA A 85 9.07 7.94 -12.16
C ALA A 85 7.77 8.67 -11.78
N ASP A 86 6.85 8.85 -12.74
CA ASP A 86 5.57 9.53 -12.51
C ASP A 86 4.60 8.65 -11.74
N LEU A 87 4.62 7.34 -12.00
CA LEU A 87 3.82 6.34 -11.29
C LEU A 87 4.47 5.85 -10.00
N ASP A 88 5.77 6.12 -9.81
CA ASP A 88 6.63 5.55 -8.78
C ASP A 88 6.62 4.01 -8.76
N LEU A 89 6.66 3.38 -9.94
CA LEU A 89 6.68 1.92 -10.10
C LEU A 89 7.94 1.46 -10.85
N ALA A 90 8.49 0.32 -10.44
CA ALA A 90 9.58 -0.36 -11.12
C ALA A 90 9.33 -1.87 -11.20
N LEU A 91 9.69 -2.45 -12.34
CA LEU A 91 9.70 -3.88 -12.59
C LEU A 91 11.16 -4.35 -12.63
N VAL A 92 11.48 -5.35 -11.82
CA VAL A 92 12.85 -5.87 -11.70
C VAL A 92 12.85 -7.38 -11.92
N GLN A 93 13.92 -7.90 -12.50
CA GLN A 93 14.09 -9.34 -12.75
C GLN A 93 15.12 -9.89 -11.77
N MET A 94 14.70 -10.82 -10.91
CA MET A 94 15.59 -11.58 -10.04
C MET A 94 16.34 -12.65 -10.84
N THR A 95 17.67 -12.72 -10.69
CA THR A 95 18.48 -13.72 -11.41
C THR A 95 18.24 -15.12 -10.85
N GLY A 96 17.97 -16.09 -11.73
CA GLY A 96 17.88 -17.52 -11.36
C GLY A 96 16.63 -17.93 -10.58
N ALA A 97 15.64 -17.04 -10.43
CA ALA A 97 14.39 -17.34 -9.77
C ALA A 97 13.49 -18.22 -10.66
N THR A 98 12.91 -19.27 -10.08
CA THR A 98 11.90 -20.12 -10.73
C THR A 98 10.89 -20.60 -9.70
N GLY A 99 9.66 -20.90 -10.14
CA GLY A 99 8.61 -21.46 -9.27
C GLY A 99 8.08 -20.50 -8.20
N LEU A 100 8.23 -19.19 -8.36
CA LEU A 100 7.70 -18.21 -7.40
C LEU A 100 6.17 -18.14 -7.45
N SER A 101 5.54 -18.04 -6.27
CA SER A 101 4.12 -17.69 -6.16
C SER A 101 3.90 -16.24 -6.56
N SER A 102 3.24 -16.04 -7.69
CA SER A 102 2.92 -14.71 -8.23
C SER A 102 1.70 -14.11 -7.52
N ALA A 103 1.68 -12.80 -7.36
CA ALA A 103 0.57 -12.07 -6.78
C ALA A 103 -0.63 -12.03 -7.72
N ALA A 104 -1.81 -12.32 -7.16
CA ALA A 104 -3.07 -12.08 -7.83
C ALA A 104 -3.59 -10.69 -7.47
N PHE A 105 -3.95 -9.89 -8.47
CA PHE A 105 -4.59 -8.59 -8.31
C PHE A 105 -6.09 -8.72 -8.22
N SER A 106 -6.72 -7.82 -7.46
CA SER A 106 -8.16 -7.82 -7.32
C SER A 106 -8.83 -7.50 -8.67
N PRO A 107 -9.92 -8.20 -9.03
CA PRO A 107 -10.70 -7.90 -10.23
C PRO A 107 -11.49 -6.59 -10.09
N ARG A 108 -11.61 -6.06 -8.87
CA ARG A 108 -12.35 -4.83 -8.57
C ARG A 108 -11.42 -3.76 -7.99
N PRO A 109 -11.70 -2.47 -8.25
CA PRO A 109 -11.02 -1.40 -7.55
C PRO A 109 -11.25 -1.45 -6.05
N ALA A 110 -10.26 -0.97 -5.29
CA ALA A 110 -10.39 -0.75 -3.87
C ALA A 110 -11.60 0.15 -3.58
N ALA A 111 -12.40 -0.20 -2.58
CA ALA A 111 -13.52 0.61 -2.12
C ALA A 111 -13.12 1.45 -0.91
N LEU A 112 -13.72 2.63 -0.77
CA LEU A 112 -13.58 3.42 0.46
C LEU A 112 -14.06 2.58 1.66
N ASN A 113 -13.33 2.66 2.76
CA ASN A 113 -13.56 1.91 3.99
C ASN A 113 -13.42 0.37 3.83
N ALA A 114 -12.82 -0.12 2.74
CA ALA A 114 -12.43 -1.52 2.64
C ALA A 114 -11.28 -1.83 3.60
N ASP A 115 -11.32 -2.99 4.25
CA ASP A 115 -10.21 -3.49 5.07
C ASP A 115 -9.01 -3.78 4.18
N VAL A 116 -7.83 -3.40 4.68
CA VAL A 116 -6.56 -3.64 3.98
C VAL A 116 -5.53 -4.26 4.90
N THR A 117 -4.70 -5.12 4.33
CA THR A 117 -3.47 -5.59 4.96
C THR A 117 -2.28 -5.10 4.13
N VAL A 118 -1.30 -4.50 4.79
CA VAL A 118 -0.01 -4.14 4.21
C VAL A 118 1.02 -5.14 4.68
N ALA A 119 1.87 -5.59 3.77
CA ALA A 119 2.98 -6.44 4.12
C ALA A 119 4.28 -5.87 3.54
N GLY A 120 5.35 -5.84 4.34
CA GLY A 120 6.67 -5.42 3.89
C GLY A 120 7.82 -5.87 4.79
N TYR A 121 9.04 -5.57 4.37
CA TYR A 121 10.28 -5.79 5.12
C TYR A 121 10.88 -4.45 5.55
N PRO A 122 10.36 -3.83 6.62
CA PRO A 122 10.96 -2.61 7.14
C PRO A 122 12.36 -2.91 7.69
N LEU A 123 13.34 -2.11 7.30
CA LEU A 123 14.71 -2.18 7.85
C LEU A 123 15.33 -3.58 7.79
N ALA A 124 15.38 -4.21 6.61
CA ALA A 124 16.05 -5.49 6.42
C ALA A 124 17.50 -5.43 6.95
N GLY A 125 17.73 -5.99 8.14
CA GLY A 125 18.99 -5.94 8.89
C GLY A 125 18.91 -5.35 10.31
N LEU A 126 17.89 -4.54 10.64
CA LEU A 126 17.70 -3.93 11.97
C LEU A 126 16.45 -4.46 12.71
N LEU A 127 15.40 -4.83 11.97
CA LEU A 127 14.19 -5.49 12.49
C LEU A 127 14.01 -6.82 11.72
N GLY A 128 14.13 -7.94 12.44
CA GLY A 128 14.38 -9.27 11.86
C GLY A 128 13.19 -10.00 11.24
N GLY A 129 12.38 -9.38 10.38
CA GLY A 129 11.35 -10.14 9.65
C GLY A 129 10.29 -9.36 8.89
N LEU A 130 9.35 -10.13 8.33
CA LEU A 130 8.14 -9.65 7.66
C LEU A 130 7.27 -8.83 8.64
N ASN A 131 6.96 -7.60 8.28
CA ASN A 131 5.99 -6.76 8.95
C ASN A 131 4.64 -6.85 8.25
N ILE A 132 3.58 -7.03 9.03
CA ILE A 132 2.20 -7.06 8.55
C ILE A 132 1.40 -6.05 9.38
N THR A 133 0.77 -5.09 8.71
CA THR A 133 -0.10 -4.10 9.36
C THR A 133 -1.48 -4.13 8.73
N ARG A 134 -2.49 -3.72 9.50
CA ARG A 134 -3.88 -3.67 9.04
C ARG A 134 -4.43 -2.26 9.18
N GLY A 135 -5.41 -1.94 8.34
CA GLY A 135 -6.15 -0.69 8.37
C GLY A 135 -7.28 -0.74 7.37
N SER A 136 -7.65 0.42 6.84
CA SER A 136 -8.67 0.55 5.82
C SER A 136 -8.27 1.59 4.76
N VAL A 137 -8.96 1.57 3.62
CA VAL A 137 -8.89 2.65 2.64
C VAL A 137 -9.63 3.87 3.20
N THR A 138 -8.92 4.96 3.46
CA THR A 138 -9.47 6.18 4.07
C THR A 138 -9.78 7.28 3.06
N GLY A 139 -9.24 7.17 1.85
CA GLY A 139 -9.43 8.18 0.80
C GLY A 139 -9.13 7.64 -0.58
N MET A 140 -9.84 8.17 -1.57
CA MET A 140 -9.75 7.72 -2.96
C MET A 140 -8.82 8.58 -3.83
N LYS A 141 -8.05 9.47 -3.23
CA LYS A 141 -7.07 10.32 -3.90
C LYS A 141 -5.83 10.46 -3.04
N GLY A 142 -4.68 10.52 -3.68
CA GLY A 142 -3.41 10.83 -3.04
C GLY A 142 -3.25 12.30 -2.69
N LEU A 143 -2.02 12.65 -2.31
CA LEU A 143 -1.62 14.04 -2.08
C LEU A 143 -1.89 14.90 -3.33
N GLY A 144 -2.33 16.15 -3.14
CA GLY A 144 -2.67 17.04 -4.26
C GLY A 144 -3.85 16.58 -5.12
N GLY A 145 -4.62 15.57 -4.67
CA GLY A 145 -5.75 15.04 -5.43
C GLY A 145 -5.38 13.99 -6.48
N ASP A 146 -4.18 13.42 -6.43
CA ASP A 146 -3.72 12.40 -7.39
C ASP A 146 -4.67 11.19 -7.44
N MET A 147 -5.33 11.00 -8.58
CA MET A 147 -6.32 9.94 -8.78
C MET A 147 -5.69 8.55 -8.96
N ARG A 148 -4.36 8.49 -9.17
CA ARG A 148 -3.60 7.23 -9.31
C ARG A 148 -3.33 6.55 -7.97
N GLN A 149 -3.50 7.30 -6.88
CA GLN A 149 -3.25 6.84 -5.52
C GLN A 149 -4.55 6.74 -4.70
N MET A 150 -4.43 6.07 -3.56
CA MET A 150 -5.43 6.00 -2.50
C MET A 150 -4.75 6.22 -1.14
N GLN A 151 -5.53 6.66 -0.16
CA GLN A 151 -5.09 6.78 1.23
C GLN A 151 -5.47 5.53 2.01
N ILE A 152 -4.59 5.09 2.90
CA ILE A 152 -4.78 3.97 3.80
C ILE A 152 -4.41 4.37 5.24
N SER A 153 -5.10 3.79 6.20
CA SER A 153 -4.78 3.97 7.63
C SER A 153 -3.77 2.95 8.17
N ALA A 154 -3.50 1.87 7.42
CA ALA A 154 -2.55 0.85 7.83
C ALA A 154 -1.17 1.51 8.10
N PRO A 155 -0.55 1.28 9.28
CA PRO A 155 0.77 1.84 9.57
C PRO A 155 1.81 1.41 8.54
N VAL A 156 2.53 2.38 8.00
CA VAL A 156 3.59 2.20 7.02
C VAL A 156 4.88 2.82 7.54
N GLN A 157 6.00 2.15 7.32
CA GLN A 157 7.34 2.60 7.72
C GLN A 157 8.30 2.53 6.53
N PRO A 158 9.47 3.19 6.59
CA PRO A 158 10.55 2.96 5.63
C PRO A 158 10.85 1.46 5.48
N GLY A 159 10.96 1.01 4.23
CA GLY A 159 11.12 -0.40 3.86
C GLY A 159 9.82 -1.11 3.44
N ASN A 160 8.64 -0.61 3.82
CA ASN A 160 7.37 -1.10 3.25
C ASN A 160 7.12 -0.61 1.81
N SER A 161 7.84 0.43 1.35
CA SER A 161 7.76 0.96 -0.01
C SER A 161 7.87 -0.15 -1.04
N GLY A 162 6.90 -0.25 -1.95
CA GLY A 162 6.84 -1.25 -3.00
C GLY A 162 6.18 -2.55 -2.57
N GLY A 163 5.83 -2.69 -1.28
CA GLY A 163 5.06 -3.82 -0.76
C GLY A 163 3.59 -3.79 -1.17
N PRO A 164 2.92 -4.95 -1.20
CA PRO A 164 1.52 -5.04 -1.59
C PRO A 164 0.58 -4.51 -0.49
N VAL A 165 -0.47 -3.83 -0.92
CA VAL A 165 -1.71 -3.63 -0.17
C VAL A 165 -2.71 -4.67 -0.65
N VAL A 166 -3.20 -5.53 0.25
CA VAL A 166 -4.11 -6.62 -0.09
C VAL A 166 -5.47 -6.50 0.59
N ASP A 167 -6.51 -6.98 -0.09
CA ASP A 167 -7.86 -7.13 0.48
C ASP A 167 -7.96 -8.37 1.39
N ALA A 168 -9.16 -8.62 1.94
CA ALA A 168 -9.42 -9.73 2.85
C ALA A 168 -9.22 -11.10 2.19
N GLU A 169 -9.34 -11.17 0.86
CA GLU A 169 -9.11 -12.37 0.06
C GLU A 169 -7.61 -12.56 -0.30
N GLY A 170 -6.75 -11.60 0.07
CA GLY A 170 -5.32 -11.63 -0.22
C GLY A 170 -4.98 -11.18 -1.65
N HIS A 171 -5.92 -10.55 -2.37
CA HIS A 171 -5.64 -9.98 -3.68
C HIS A 171 -5.05 -8.58 -3.55
N VAL A 172 -4.09 -8.27 -4.42
CA VAL A 172 -3.46 -6.95 -4.47
C VAL A 172 -4.46 -5.91 -4.96
N ILE A 173 -4.69 -4.89 -4.13
CA ILE A 173 -5.51 -3.71 -4.43
C ILE A 173 -4.67 -2.42 -4.52
N GLY A 174 -3.38 -2.50 -4.18
CA GLY A 174 -2.43 -1.40 -4.37
C GLY A 174 -1.00 -1.73 -3.99
N VAL A 175 -0.11 -0.73 -4.15
CA VAL A 175 1.32 -0.81 -3.84
C VAL A 175 1.67 0.34 -2.91
N VAL A 176 2.26 0.04 -1.75
CA VAL A 176 2.57 1.03 -0.72
C VAL A 176 3.60 2.05 -1.22
N VAL A 177 3.36 3.33 -0.92
CA VAL A 177 4.31 4.42 -1.10
C VAL A 177 4.69 4.94 0.29
N SER A 178 5.83 4.52 0.84
CA SER A 178 6.22 4.96 2.20
C SER A 178 6.77 6.39 2.26
N LYS A 179 6.87 7.10 1.12
CA LYS A 179 7.42 8.46 1.09
C LYS A 179 6.32 9.50 1.30
N LEU A 180 5.99 9.74 2.56
CA LEU A 180 5.71 11.10 3.00
C LEU A 180 6.99 11.58 3.66
N ASP A 181 7.68 12.54 3.03
CA ASP A 181 8.82 13.15 3.68
C ASP A 181 8.30 13.92 4.90
N ALA A 182 8.48 13.32 6.08
CA ALA A 182 8.03 13.89 7.34
C ALA A 182 8.60 15.29 7.56
N GLN A 183 9.78 15.60 7.00
CA GLN A 183 10.36 16.94 7.06
C GLN A 183 9.62 17.90 6.11
N PHE A 184 9.28 17.48 4.89
CA PHE A 184 8.46 18.30 3.98
C PHE A 184 7.09 18.61 4.60
N ILE A 185 6.41 17.61 5.15
CA ILE A 185 5.09 17.77 5.75
C ILE A 185 5.15 18.59 7.05
N GLN A 186 6.17 18.39 7.88
CA GLN A 186 6.35 19.19 9.10
C GLN A 186 6.69 20.65 8.76
N ASN A 187 7.46 20.90 7.70
CA ASN A 187 7.80 22.26 7.26
C ASN A 187 6.61 22.99 6.63
N GLU A 188 5.71 22.27 5.95
CA GLU A 188 4.57 22.87 5.25
C GLU A 188 3.30 22.95 6.12
N ILE A 189 3.05 21.95 6.97
CA ILE A 189 1.80 21.79 7.73
C ILE A 189 1.99 22.01 9.24
N GLY A 190 3.24 21.99 9.76
CA GLY A 190 3.53 22.16 11.18
C GLY A 190 3.17 20.96 12.08
N ASP A 191 2.52 19.93 11.53
CA ASP A 191 2.17 18.68 12.20
C ASP A 191 2.35 17.51 11.22
N ILE A 192 2.65 16.31 11.75
CA ILE A 192 2.80 15.08 10.96
C ILE A 192 1.49 14.30 11.06
N PRO A 193 0.68 14.22 9.98
CA PRO A 193 -0.56 13.48 9.99
C PRO A 193 -0.33 12.03 10.40
N GLN A 194 -1.00 11.61 11.47
CA GLN A 194 -1.00 10.23 11.92
C GLN A 194 -2.05 9.43 11.13
N ASN A 195 -1.73 8.18 10.79
CA ASN A 195 -2.63 7.26 10.06
C ASN A 195 -3.07 7.74 8.67
N VAL A 196 -2.27 8.58 8.00
CA VAL A 196 -2.46 8.95 6.60
C VAL A 196 -1.26 8.44 5.82
N ASN A 197 -1.42 7.27 5.20
CA ASN A 197 -0.42 6.67 4.32
C ASN A 197 -1.00 6.54 2.92
N PHE A 198 -0.13 6.36 1.91
CA PHE A 198 -0.55 6.33 0.51
C PHE A 198 -0.16 5.02 -0.16
N ALA A 199 -0.97 4.62 -1.13
CA ALA A 199 -0.69 3.51 -2.00
C ALA A 199 -1.08 3.84 -3.44
N ILE A 200 -0.27 3.39 -4.40
CA ILE A 200 -0.62 3.37 -5.82
C ILE A 200 -1.74 2.36 -6.00
N ARG A 201 -2.78 2.72 -6.75
CA ARG A 201 -3.94 1.86 -6.97
C ARG A 201 -3.58 0.62 -7.78
N GLY A 202 -4.24 -0.50 -7.47
CA GLY A 202 -4.02 -1.77 -8.16
C GLY A 202 -4.28 -1.69 -9.66
N GLU A 203 -5.21 -0.84 -10.13
CA GLU A 203 -5.46 -0.60 -11.55
C GLU A 203 -4.23 -0.03 -12.27
N ILE A 204 -3.53 0.90 -11.60
CA ILE A 204 -2.34 1.56 -12.12
C ILE A 204 -1.19 0.58 -12.18
N ALA A 205 -1.01 -0.23 -11.13
CA ALA A 205 -0.02 -1.31 -11.12
C ALA A 205 -0.29 -2.34 -12.23
N LYS A 206 -1.54 -2.78 -12.42
CA LYS A 206 -1.94 -3.69 -13.51
C LYS A 206 -1.65 -3.10 -14.89
N LEU A 207 -1.93 -1.81 -15.07
CA LEU A 207 -1.65 -1.11 -16.33
C LEU A 207 -0.14 -1.07 -16.61
N PHE A 208 0.66 -0.66 -15.63
CA PHE A 208 2.12 -0.62 -15.74
C PHE A 208 2.71 -1.99 -16.11
N LEU A 209 2.25 -3.06 -15.44
CA LEU A 209 2.66 -4.43 -15.77
C LEU A 209 2.32 -4.79 -17.23
N SER A 210 1.08 -4.51 -17.65
CA SER A 210 0.60 -4.83 -18.99
C SER A 210 1.39 -4.09 -20.08
N GLN A 211 1.72 -2.81 -19.84
CA GLN A 211 2.55 -2.00 -20.74
C GLN A 211 3.98 -2.54 -20.90
N ASN A 212 4.49 -3.23 -19.88
CA ASN A 212 5.83 -3.82 -19.86
C ASN A 212 5.82 -5.32 -20.16
N GLY A 213 4.78 -5.83 -20.82
CA GLY A 213 4.71 -7.21 -21.30
C GLY A 213 4.38 -8.26 -20.25
N VAL A 214 3.97 -7.85 -19.05
CA VAL A 214 3.56 -8.76 -17.96
C VAL A 214 2.05 -8.77 -17.83
N ALA A 215 1.42 -9.92 -18.12
CA ALA A 215 0.00 -10.10 -17.88
C ALA A 215 -0.28 -10.28 -16.36
N PRO A 216 -0.98 -9.36 -15.69
CA PRO A 216 -1.25 -9.48 -14.26
C PRO A 216 -2.16 -10.67 -14.00
N GLN A 217 -1.82 -11.51 -13.01
CA GLN A 217 -2.75 -12.53 -12.55
C GLN A 217 -3.94 -11.85 -11.84
N ILE A 218 -5.16 -12.27 -12.17
CA ILE A 218 -6.37 -11.72 -11.56
C ILE A 218 -6.96 -12.75 -10.60
N GLY A 219 -7.26 -12.30 -9.39
CA GLY A 219 -7.89 -13.09 -8.34
C GLY A 219 -9.30 -13.51 -8.69
N ALA A 220 -9.74 -14.65 -8.14
CA ALA A 220 -11.13 -15.07 -8.28
C ALA A 220 -12.03 -14.13 -7.47
N THR A 221 -13.15 -13.68 -8.04
CA THR A 221 -14.17 -12.98 -7.27
C THR A 221 -14.75 -13.93 -6.23
N GLY A 222 -14.48 -13.69 -4.94
CA GLY A 222 -15.25 -14.31 -3.86
C GLY A 222 -16.74 -13.94 -4.01
N SER A 223 -17.63 -14.85 -3.64
CA SER A 223 -19.07 -14.60 -3.64
C SER A 223 -19.40 -13.31 -2.87
N PRO A 224 -20.36 -12.49 -3.32
CA PRO A 224 -20.79 -11.32 -2.56
C PRO A 224 -21.15 -11.72 -1.12
N PRO A 225 -20.81 -10.91 -0.10
CA PRO A 225 -21.26 -11.18 1.25
C PRO A 225 -22.78 -11.34 1.24
N PRO A 226 -23.33 -12.36 1.92
CA PRO A 226 -24.78 -12.55 1.96
C PRO A 226 -25.43 -11.27 2.48
N PRO A 227 -26.60 -10.88 1.96
CA PRO A 227 -27.31 -9.71 2.45
C PRO A 227 -27.50 -9.85 3.97
N PRO A 228 -27.43 -8.75 4.75
CA PRO A 228 -27.63 -8.83 6.19
C PRO A 228 -28.98 -9.51 6.45
N ARG A 229 -28.96 -10.64 7.18
CA ARG A 229 -30.20 -11.32 7.55
C ARG A 229 -31.09 -10.30 8.25
N GLY A 230 -32.24 -9.99 7.64
CA GLY A 230 -33.24 -9.17 8.29
C GLY A 230 -33.55 -9.76 9.65
N THR A 231 -33.60 -8.93 10.68
CA THR A 231 -34.09 -9.29 12.00
C THR A 231 -35.60 -9.54 11.89
N GLY A 232 -35.97 -10.72 11.41
CA GLY A 232 -37.30 -11.28 11.64
C GLY A 232 -37.42 -11.67 13.12
N PRO A 233 -38.62 -11.56 13.72
CA PRO A 233 -38.83 -11.92 15.12
C PRO A 233 -38.52 -13.42 15.33
N PRO A 234 -38.05 -13.82 16.52
CA PRO A 234 -37.64 -15.20 16.77
C PRO A 234 -38.86 -16.13 16.76
N SER A 235 -39.02 -16.92 15.69
CA SER A 235 -39.89 -18.10 15.69
C SER A 235 -39.14 -19.26 16.34
N GLY A 236 -39.75 -19.84 17.37
CA GLY A 236 -39.13 -20.79 18.28
C GLY A 236 -38.72 -22.13 17.67
N ARG A 237 -37.82 -22.78 18.44
CA ARG A 237 -37.47 -24.21 18.53
C ARG A 237 -37.43 -25.00 17.22
N ASP A 238 -36.23 -25.48 16.88
CA ASP A 238 -35.98 -26.91 16.75
C ASP A 238 -34.48 -27.25 16.87
N HIS A 239 -34.21 -28.39 17.50
CA HIS A 239 -32.90 -29.01 17.66
C HIS A 239 -32.49 -29.69 16.36
N ALA A 240 -31.33 -29.33 15.79
CA ALA A 240 -30.60 -30.19 14.87
C ALA A 240 -29.10 -29.90 14.97
N SER A 241 -28.37 -30.92 15.42
CA SER A 241 -26.92 -31.00 15.39
C SER A 241 -26.40 -30.79 13.96
N GLY A 242 -25.48 -29.87 13.80
CA GLY A 242 -24.71 -29.69 12.57
C GLY A 242 -23.35 -29.15 12.97
N ASP A 243 -22.35 -30.02 12.96
CA ASP A 243 -20.96 -29.68 13.18
C ASP A 243 -20.59 -28.51 12.26
N LEU A 244 -20.42 -27.33 12.86
CA LEU A 244 -19.78 -26.22 12.20
C LEU A 244 -18.31 -26.60 12.05
N GLN A 245 -17.99 -27.34 10.99
CA GLN A 245 -16.63 -27.39 10.48
C GLN A 245 -16.25 -25.95 10.16
N LEU A 246 -15.58 -25.31 11.13
CA LEU A 246 -14.71 -24.18 10.92
C LEU A 246 -13.68 -24.63 9.89
N SER A 247 -14.04 -24.50 8.61
CA SER A 247 -13.10 -24.53 7.52
C SER A 247 -12.09 -23.45 7.85
N ALA A 248 -10.89 -23.89 8.26
CA ALA A 248 -9.74 -23.01 8.42
C ALA A 248 -9.61 -22.26 7.10
N SER A 249 -10.05 -21.01 7.12
CA SER A 249 -9.90 -20.08 6.00
C SER A 249 -8.45 -20.11 5.59
N GLN A 250 -8.22 -20.54 4.35
CA GLN A 250 -6.89 -20.69 3.79
C GLN A 250 -6.12 -19.41 4.05
N PRO A 251 -4.94 -19.47 4.71
CA PRO A 251 -4.12 -18.28 4.88
C PRO A 251 -3.86 -17.73 3.48
N ALA A 252 -4.04 -16.42 3.33
CA ALA A 252 -3.74 -15.67 2.11
C ALA A 252 -2.48 -16.29 1.49
N ARG A 253 -2.57 -16.74 0.23
CA ARG A 253 -1.38 -17.08 -0.55
C ARG A 253 -0.64 -15.77 -0.76
N ALA A 254 0.08 -15.33 0.27
CA ALA A 254 0.95 -14.19 0.19
C ALA A 254 1.87 -14.47 -0.98
N ALA A 255 1.77 -13.64 -2.02
CA ALA A 255 2.73 -13.63 -3.10
C ALA A 255 4.13 -13.68 -2.49
N ALA A 256 5.08 -14.28 -3.20
CA ALA A 256 6.47 -14.33 -2.77
C ALA A 256 6.99 -12.89 -2.58
N MET A 257 6.89 -12.38 -1.35
CA MET A 257 7.39 -11.06 -0.97
C MET A 257 8.90 -11.15 -0.86
N ARG A 258 9.55 -10.06 -1.26
CA ARG A 258 11.00 -10.00 -1.38
C ARG A 258 11.51 -8.68 -0.83
N THR A 259 12.69 -8.72 -0.24
CA THR A 259 13.45 -7.53 0.13
C THR A 259 14.17 -7.00 -1.11
N ILE A 260 14.03 -5.72 -1.39
CA ILE A 260 14.77 -5.02 -2.45
C ILE A 260 15.84 -4.16 -1.83
N SER A 261 17.07 -4.30 -2.31
CA SER A 261 18.20 -3.47 -1.90
C SER A 261 18.87 -2.88 -3.13
N ALA A 262 19.03 -1.57 -3.13
CA ALA A 262 19.64 -0.80 -4.22
C ALA A 262 20.75 0.11 -3.66
N SER A 263 21.89 0.20 -4.35
CA SER A 263 22.93 1.19 -4.05
C SER A 263 22.91 2.31 -5.09
N ARG A 264 23.04 3.56 -4.66
CA ARG A 264 23.17 4.75 -5.53
C ARG A 264 24.64 5.07 -5.80
N GLN A 265 24.91 5.80 -6.89
CA GLN A 265 26.26 6.33 -7.13
C GLN A 265 26.58 7.43 -6.10
N ALA A 266 27.85 7.50 -5.70
CA ALA A 266 28.39 8.54 -4.83
C ALA A 266 28.63 9.84 -5.62
#